data_AF-A0A8I1NWC9-F1
#
_entry.id   AF-A0A8I1NWC9-F1
#
_cell.length_a   1.000
_cell.length_b   1.000
_cell.length_c   1.000
_cell.angle_alpha   90.00
_cell.angle_beta   90.00
_cell.angle_gamma   90.00
#
_symmetry.space_group_name_H-M   'P 1'
#
loop_
_entity.id
_entity.type
_entity.pdbx_description
1 polymer ?
#
loop_
_entity_poly.entity_id
_entity_poly.type
_entity_poly.pdbx_seq_one_letter_code
_entity_poly.pdbx_strand_id
1 'polypeptide(L)'
;MVDMRTELSLWIECVEAILIDRGVLDEDGQLAWEIDCQFPKEIEDALDGFIENPIELVGLLRISRDARDGRPLSPAVLSAAHLMAREVLQALQSSEIADESPSMSRY
;
A
#
# COMPACT_ATOMS: atom_id res chain seq x y z
N MET A 1 9.57 22.59 -0.92
CA MET A 1 8.42 21.85 -1.47
C MET A 1 8.99 20.50 -1.87
N VAL A 2 8.65 19.44 -1.13
CA VAL A 2 9.17 18.11 -1.44
C VAL A 2 8.57 17.68 -2.78
N ASP A 3 9.36 17.03 -3.63
CA ASP A 3 8.91 16.55 -4.93
C ASP A 3 7.91 15.40 -4.72
N MET A 4 6.66 15.56 -5.21
CA MET A 4 5.62 14.53 -5.12
C MET A 4 6.08 13.17 -5.66
N ARG A 5 6.96 13.15 -6.68
CA ARG A 5 7.51 11.89 -7.19
C ARG A 5 8.43 11.21 -6.18
N THR A 6 9.22 12.01 -5.46
CA THR A 6 10.11 11.51 -4.41
C THR A 6 9.31 10.98 -3.23
N GLU A 7 8.28 11.70 -2.77
CA GLU A 7 7.39 11.23 -1.70
C GLU A 7 6.64 9.97 -2.10
N LEU A 8 6.04 9.95 -3.30
CA LEU A 8 5.34 8.77 -3.81
C LEU A 8 6.27 7.55 -3.89
N SER A 9 7.51 7.74 -4.34
CA SER A 9 8.49 6.64 -4.41
C SER A 9 8.83 6.10 -3.01
N LEU A 10 9.04 6.98 -2.03
CA LEU A 10 9.31 6.57 -0.67
C LEU A 10 8.12 5.84 -0.04
N TRP A 11 6.91 6.39 -0.18
CA TRP A 11 5.73 5.79 0.42
C TRP A 11 5.38 4.44 -0.20
N ILE A 12 5.51 4.31 -1.53
CA ILE A 12 5.22 3.04 -2.16
C ILE A 12 6.26 1.97 -1.78
N GLU A 13 7.52 2.33 -1.58
CA GLU A 13 8.54 1.40 -1.07
C GLU A 13 8.19 0.89 0.34
N CYS A 14 7.67 1.77 1.21
CA CYS A 14 7.18 1.34 2.52
C CYS A 14 5.93 0.44 2.42
N VAL A 15 4.99 0.76 1.53
CA VAL A 15 3.80 -0.06 1.28
C VAL A 15 4.20 -1.44 0.75
N GLU A 16 5.09 -1.50 -0.25
CA GLU A 16 5.62 -2.76 -0.78
C GLU A 16 6.25 -3.59 0.34
N ALA A 17 7.10 -2.99 1.19
CA ALA A 17 7.73 -3.70 2.31
C ALA A 17 6.72 -4.29 3.31
N ILE A 18 5.70 -3.52 3.71
CA ILE A 18 4.66 -4.02 4.65
C ILE A 18 3.87 -5.17 4.02
N LEU A 19 3.51 -5.04 2.74
CA LEU A 19 2.75 -6.05 2.04
C LEU A 19 3.56 -7.32 1.76
N ILE A 20 4.88 -7.21 1.56
CA ILE A 20 5.79 -8.35 1.48
C ILE A 20 5.88 -9.07 2.83
N ASP A 21 6.07 -8.32 3.92
CA ASP A 21 6.17 -8.88 5.27
C ASP A 21 4.89 -9.65 5.67
N ARG A 22 3.72 -9.14 5.24
CA ARG A 22 2.41 -9.78 5.46
C ARG A 22 2.07 -10.86 4.42
N GLY A 23 2.98 -11.18 3.49
CA GLY A 23 2.81 -12.22 2.48
C GLY A 23 1.77 -11.92 1.38
N VAL A 24 1.42 -10.65 1.20
CA VAL A 24 0.54 -10.17 0.12
C VAL A 24 1.30 -10.07 -1.19
N LEU A 25 2.53 -9.55 -1.11
CA LEU A 25 3.44 -9.45 -2.24
C LEU A 25 4.61 -10.42 -2.07
N ASP A 26 5.19 -10.83 -3.18
CA ASP A 26 6.50 -11.49 -3.23
C ASP A 26 7.65 -10.47 -3.23
N GLU A 27 8.89 -10.95 -3.18
CA GLU A 27 10.10 -10.11 -3.17
C GLU A 27 10.27 -9.23 -4.43
N ASP A 28 9.56 -9.56 -5.52
CA ASP A 28 9.53 -8.80 -6.77
C ASP A 28 8.39 -7.75 -6.80
N GLY A 29 7.65 -7.62 -5.69
CA GLY A 29 6.49 -6.74 -5.56
C GLY A 29 5.31 -7.16 -6.45
N GLN A 30 5.21 -8.45 -6.79
CA GLN A 30 4.04 -9.04 -7.44
C GLN A 30 3.14 -9.67 -6.37
N LEU A 31 1.87 -9.91 -6.69
CA LEU A 31 0.98 -10.62 -5.77
C LEU A 31 1.49 -12.05 -5.55
N ALA A 32 1.59 -12.45 -4.29
CA ALA A 32 2.03 -13.80 -3.90
C ALA A 32 1.00 -14.90 -4.20
N TRP A 33 -0.20 -14.51 -4.66
CA TRP A 33 -1.30 -15.39 -5.06
C TRP A 33 -1.93 -14.93 -6.39
N GLU A 34 -2.78 -15.78 -6.95
CA GLU A 34 -3.51 -15.46 -8.19
C GLU A 34 -4.49 -14.28 -7.98
N ILE A 35 -4.63 -13.42 -8.99
CA ILE A 35 -5.42 -12.17 -8.94
C ILE A 35 -6.90 -12.38 -8.59
N ASP A 36 -7.42 -13.60 -8.73
CA ASP A 36 -8.79 -13.98 -8.35
C ASP A 36 -8.95 -14.27 -6.84
N CYS A 37 -7.87 -14.21 -6.06
CA CYS A 37 -7.89 -14.38 -4.61
C CYS A 37 -8.15 -13.04 -3.89
N GLN A 38 -9.03 -13.08 -2.88
CA GLN A 38 -9.31 -11.95 -2.01
C GLN A 38 -8.09 -11.60 -1.16
N PHE A 39 -8.02 -10.37 -0.65
CA PHE A 39 -7.03 -10.00 0.36
C PHE A 39 -7.19 -10.89 1.62
N PRO A 40 -6.09 -11.17 2.34
CA PRO A 40 -6.14 -11.67 3.70
C PRO A 40 -6.98 -10.71 4.53
N LYS A 41 -7.77 -11.25 5.46
CA LYS A 41 -8.80 -10.45 6.15
C LYS A 41 -8.26 -9.20 6.82
N GLU A 42 -7.09 -9.30 7.44
CA GLU A 42 -6.41 -8.16 8.07
C GLU A 42 -6.09 -7.03 7.08
N ILE A 43 -5.64 -7.39 5.88
CA ILE A 43 -5.32 -6.43 4.80
C ILE A 43 -6.60 -5.85 4.21
N GLU A 44 -7.62 -6.70 4.01
CA GLU A 44 -8.93 -6.25 3.55
C GLU A 44 -9.50 -5.21 4.52
N ASP A 45 -9.46 -5.47 5.83
CA ASP A 45 -9.97 -4.56 6.85
C ASP A 45 -9.12 -3.28 6.96
N ALA A 46 -7.80 -3.39 6.82
CA ALA A 46 -6.91 -2.22 6.83
C ALA A 46 -7.10 -1.32 5.60
N LEU A 47 -7.40 -1.90 4.44
CA LEU A 47 -7.55 -1.19 3.17
C LEU A 47 -9.00 -0.83 2.84
N ASP A 48 -9.97 -1.21 3.68
CA ASP A 48 -11.38 -0.92 3.46
C ASP A 48 -11.63 0.59 3.28
N GLY A 49 -12.37 0.93 2.22
CA GLY A 49 -12.60 2.31 1.80
C GLY A 49 -11.43 3.00 1.08
N PHE A 50 -10.27 2.35 0.92
CA PHE A 50 -9.13 2.87 0.15
C PHE A 50 -8.82 2.03 -1.09
N ILE A 51 -8.76 0.71 -0.96
CA ILE A 51 -8.48 -0.23 -2.05
C ILE A 51 -9.49 -1.38 -1.95
N GLU A 52 -10.36 -1.52 -2.94
CA GLU A 52 -11.48 -2.47 -2.87
C GLU A 52 -11.05 -3.90 -3.26
N ASN A 53 -9.96 -4.03 -4.01
CA ASN A 53 -9.52 -5.32 -4.54
C ASN A 53 -8.02 -5.33 -4.93
N PRO A 54 -7.42 -6.51 -5.12
CA PRO A 54 -6.01 -6.63 -5.53
C PRO A 54 -5.67 -5.95 -6.86
N ILE A 55 -6.63 -5.82 -7.78
CA ILE A 55 -6.40 -5.18 -9.08
C ILE A 55 -6.09 -3.68 -8.89
N GLU A 56 -6.82 -3.01 -8.01
CA GLU A 56 -6.58 -1.61 -7.66
C GLU A 56 -5.22 -1.39 -7.00
N LEU A 57 -4.83 -2.27 -6.07
CA LEU A 57 -3.50 -2.24 -5.46
C LEU A 57 -2.40 -2.35 -6.51
N VAL A 58 -2.50 -3.35 -7.41
CA VAL A 58 -1.55 -3.54 -8.51
C VAL A 58 -1.53 -2.31 -9.42
N GLY A 59 -2.68 -1.68 -9.67
CA GLY A 59 -2.78 -0.42 -10.41
C GLY A 59 -1.96 0.70 -9.75
N LEU A 60 -2.13 0.89 -8.44
CA LEU A 60 -1.39 1.89 -7.67
C LEU A 60 0.12 1.62 -7.67
N LEU A 61 0.54 0.37 -7.44
CA LEU A 61 1.95 -0.04 -7.46
C LEU A 61 2.58 0.25 -8.84
N ARG A 62 1.88 -0.08 -9.92
CA ARG A 62 2.34 0.18 -11.30
C ARG A 62 2.49 1.67 -11.60
N ILE A 63 1.49 2.49 -11.25
CA ILE A 63 1.55 3.94 -11.47
C ILE A 63 2.71 4.55 -10.67
N SER A 64 2.91 4.10 -9.44
CA SER A 64 3.97 4.60 -8.56
C SER A 64 5.35 4.21 -9.08
N ARG A 65 5.50 2.99 -9.62
CA ARG A 65 6.70 2.54 -10.32
C ARG A 65 7.00 3.36 -11.57
N ASP A 66 5.98 3.63 -12.39
CA ASP A 66 6.11 4.53 -13.53
C ASP A 66 6.55 5.94 -13.09
N ALA A 67 6.04 6.44 -11.95
CA ALA A 67 6.46 7.72 -11.38
C ALA A 67 7.94 7.72 -10.98
N ARG A 68 8.40 6.66 -10.31
CA ARG A 68 9.79 6.46 -9.85
C ARG A 68 10.76 6.35 -11.02
N ASP A 69 10.38 5.62 -12.07
CA ASP A 69 11.19 5.41 -13.27
C ASP A 69 11.25 6.65 -14.19
N GLY A 70 10.65 7.77 -13.78
CA GLY A 70 10.63 9.01 -14.55
C GLY A 70 9.71 8.97 -15.77
N ARG A 71 8.80 7.98 -15.84
CA ARG A 71 7.84 7.90 -16.95
C ARG A 71 6.81 9.04 -16.86
N PRO A 72 6.29 9.48 -18.02
CA PRO A 72 5.32 10.56 -18.07
C PRO A 72 4.00 10.12 -17.43
N LEU A 73 3.57 10.88 -16.42
CA LEU A 73 2.24 10.79 -15.81
C LEU A 73 1.57 12.14 -15.94
N SER A 74 0.25 12.15 -16.11
CA SER A 74 -0.49 13.40 -16.05
C SER A 74 -0.42 13.97 -14.63
N PRO A 75 -0.50 15.31 -14.44
CA PRO A 75 -0.52 15.90 -13.10
C PRO A 75 -1.65 15.34 -12.21
N ALA A 76 -2.81 15.05 -12.80
CA ALA A 76 -3.94 14.46 -12.09
C ALA A 76 -3.65 13.03 -11.61
N VAL A 77 -3.01 12.20 -12.44
CA VAL A 77 -2.63 10.83 -12.07
C VAL A 77 -1.56 10.85 -10.99
N LEU A 78 -0.55 11.72 -11.10
CA LEU A 78 0.48 11.86 -10.06
C LEU A 78 -0.11 12.30 -8.72
N SER A 79 -1.01 13.28 -8.74
CA SER A 79 -1.67 13.76 -7.52
C SER A 79 -2.57 12.69 -6.90
N ALA A 80 -3.30 11.93 -7.71
CA ALA A 80 -4.15 10.83 -7.23
C ALA A 80 -3.31 9.71 -6.63
N ALA A 81 -2.26 9.26 -7.32
CA ALA A 81 -1.37 8.21 -6.84
C ALA A 81 -0.66 8.64 -5.54
N HIS A 82 -0.23 9.89 -5.43
CA HIS A 82 0.38 10.45 -4.22
C HIS A 82 -0.59 10.43 -3.03
N LEU A 83 -1.83 10.88 -3.23
CA LEU A 83 -2.86 10.84 -2.19
C LEU A 83 -3.16 9.39 -1.77
N MET A 84 -3.41 8.50 -2.73
CA MET A 84 -3.74 7.10 -2.46
C MET A 84 -2.61 6.38 -1.74
N ALA A 85 -1.36 6.54 -2.18
CA ALA A 85 -0.20 5.93 -1.54
C ALA A 85 -0.03 6.41 -0.08
N ARG A 86 -0.32 7.68 0.20
CA ARG A 86 -0.26 8.21 1.57
C ARG A 86 -1.32 7.57 2.47
N GLU A 87 -2.56 7.55 2.02
CA GLU A 87 -3.68 7.02 2.80
C GLU A 87 -3.52 5.51 3.03
N VAL A 88 -3.12 4.75 1.99
CA VAL A 88 -2.81 3.32 2.10
C VAL A 88 -1.68 3.05 3.08
N LEU A 89 -0.58 3.82 3.02
CA LEU A 89 0.52 3.67 3.96
C LEU A 89 0.08 3.92 5.41
N GLN A 90 -0.70 4.99 5.63
CA GLN A 90 -1.21 5.32 6.97
C GLN A 90 -2.14 4.24 7.52
N ALA A 91 -3.00 3.68 6.67
CA ALA A 91 -3.93 2.63 7.05
C ALA A 91 -3.20 1.33 7.43
N LEU A 92 -2.23 0.91 6.62
CA LEU A 92 -1.40 -0.28 6.88
C LEU A 92 -0.58 -0.14 8.17
N GLN A 93 0.02 1.03 8.42
CA GLN A 93 0.77 1.30 9.66
C GLN A 93 -0.13 1.38 10.90
N SER A 94 -1.34 1.92 10.78
CA SER A 94 -2.28 2.00 11.91
C SER A 94 -2.82 0.62 12.31
N SER A 95 -2.95 -0.29 11.34
CA SER A 95 -3.30 -1.70 11.58
C SER A 95 -2.21 -2.44 12.37
N GLU A 96 -0.94 -2.13 12.17
CA GLU A 96 0.18 -2.71 12.93
C GLU A 96 0.13 -2.31 14.42
N ILE A 97 -0.21 -1.06 14.71
CA ILE A 97 -0.28 -0.53 16.09
C ILE A 97 -1.47 -1.12 16.87
N ALA A 98 -2.55 -1.51 16.19
CA ALA A 98 -3.72 -2.08 16.84
C ALA A 98 -3.45 -3.47 17.45
N ASP A 99 -2.51 -4.23 16.88
CA ASP A 99 -2.13 -5.58 17.36
C ASP A 99 -1.24 -5.52 18.62
N GLU A 100 -0.51 -4.42 18.84
CA GLU A 100 0.33 -4.18 20.03
C GLU A 100 -0.42 -3.59 21.24
N SER A 101 -1.73 -3.81 21.35
CA SER A 101 -2.45 -3.47 22.59
C SER A 101 -2.07 -4.48 23.69
N PRO A 102 -1.41 -4.08 24.80
CA PRO A 102 -1.06 -5.03 25.85
C PRO A 102 -2.36 -5.53 26.48
N SER A 103 -2.62 -6.82 26.31
CA SER A 103 -3.64 -7.55 27.05
C SER A 103 -3.32 -7.45 28.54
N MET A 104 -3.76 -6.37 29.19
CA MET A 104 -3.76 -6.28 30.65
C MET A 104 -4.84 -7.24 31.14
N SER A 105 -4.42 -8.50 31.29
CA SER A 105 -5.04 -9.45 32.19
C SER A 105 -5.16 -8.79 33.56
N ARG A 106 -6.40 -8.51 33.99
CA ARG A 106 -6.71 -8.23 35.39
C ARG A 106 -7.66 -9.31 35.88
N TYR A 107 -7.08 -10.18 36.69
CA TYR A 107 -7.74 -11.00 37.70
C TYR A 107 -8.62 -10.16 38.62
#